data_AF-A0A348XDA1-F1
#
_entry.id   AF-A0A348XDA1-F1
#
_cell.length_a   1.000
_cell.length_b   1.000
_cell.length_c   1.000
_cell.angle_alpha   90.00
_cell.angle_beta   90.00
_cell.angle_gamma   90.00
#
_symmetry.space_group_name_H-M   'P 1'
#
loop_
_entity.id
_entity.type
_entity.pdbx_description
1 polymer ?
#
loop_
_entity_poly.entity_id
_entity_poly.type
_entity_poly.pdbx_seq_one_letter_code
_entity_poly.pdbx_strand_id
1 'polypeptide(L)'
;MITDAELAALCASVYPHAVRSGRSQGIHGIGPDRRIYTPRGFRLIKWIDTAAPDDTQVAIFRRHHAAVIAIRGTTTLWDWGANLGARFGLGSWRRRWAHVSDQIKNEISRLDNVHAVYLTGHSLGGAIAYYGVLDYCDTHSAELVTFGAPRAVSPRLEQALLLSGVTARRYEVAGDPIPWIPRGRWRSYGVRHMLRGVTWLPSLRNHTISHYMSASQALES
;
A
#
# COMPACT_ATOMS: atom_id res chain seq x y z
N MET A 1 2.96 -18.18 -5.18
CA MET A 1 3.36 -16.77 -5.37
C MET A 1 2.14 -15.89 -5.09
N ILE A 2 2.31 -14.69 -4.56
CA ILE A 2 1.20 -13.73 -4.39
C ILE A 2 1.11 -12.87 -5.64
N THR A 3 -0.08 -12.80 -6.23
CA THR A 3 -0.32 -12.02 -7.45
C THR A 3 -0.50 -10.53 -7.12
N ASP A 4 -0.29 -9.67 -8.10
CA ASP A 4 -0.44 -8.23 -7.90
C ASP A 4 -1.92 -7.85 -7.75
N ALA A 5 -2.84 -8.57 -8.39
CA ALA A 5 -4.28 -8.40 -8.17
C ALA A 5 -4.68 -8.75 -6.72
N GLU A 6 -4.10 -9.80 -6.12
CA GLU A 6 -4.35 -10.13 -4.71
C GLU A 6 -3.80 -9.06 -3.77
N LEU A 7 -2.63 -8.47 -4.08
CA LEU A 7 -2.09 -7.35 -3.31
C LEU A 7 -2.98 -6.10 -3.43
N ALA A 8 -3.55 -5.83 -4.61
CA ALA A 8 -4.52 -4.76 -4.80
C ALA A 8 -5.80 -4.98 -3.97
N ALA A 9 -6.30 -6.21 -3.93
CA ALA A 9 -7.46 -6.58 -3.11
C ALA A 9 -7.18 -6.42 -1.60
N LEU A 10 -6.00 -6.84 -1.14
CA LEU A 10 -5.57 -6.62 0.26
C LEU A 10 -5.41 -5.12 0.57
N CYS A 11 -4.92 -4.31 -0.37
CA CYS A 11 -4.93 -2.85 -0.23
C CYS A 11 -6.34 -2.26 -0.14
N ALA A 12 -7.31 -2.81 -0.88
CA ALA A 12 -8.70 -2.36 -0.78
C ALA A 12 -9.31 -2.69 0.59
N SER A 13 -8.89 -3.81 1.20
CA SER A 13 -9.39 -4.29 2.49
C SER A 13 -9.07 -3.38 3.68
N VAL A 14 -8.05 -2.51 3.56
CA VAL A 14 -7.69 -1.62 4.66
C VAL A 14 -8.50 -0.32 4.69
N TYR A 15 -9.46 -0.10 3.77
CA TYR A 15 -10.27 1.13 3.69
C TYR A 15 -11.69 1.02 4.31
N PRO A 16 -12.08 1.87 5.28
CA PRO A 16 -13.37 1.78 6.00
C PRO A 16 -14.66 1.92 5.17
N HIS A 17 -14.63 2.51 3.98
CA HIS A 17 -15.83 2.62 3.12
C HIS A 17 -16.10 1.34 2.32
N ALA A 18 -15.05 0.66 1.84
CA ALA A 18 -15.18 -0.61 1.13
C ALA A 18 -15.80 -1.69 2.05
N VAL A 19 -15.47 -1.56 3.32
CA VAL A 19 -15.99 -2.25 4.51
C VAL A 19 -17.46 -2.00 4.79
N ARG A 20 -17.92 -0.73 4.84
CA ARG A 20 -19.32 -0.38 5.16
C ARG A 20 -20.30 -0.56 4.00
N SER A 21 -19.83 -0.51 2.76
CA SER A 21 -20.68 -0.55 1.55
C SER A 21 -20.82 -1.93 0.92
N GLY A 22 -20.21 -2.98 1.50
CA GLY A 22 -20.23 -4.34 0.94
C GLY A 22 -19.50 -4.48 -0.41
N ARG A 23 -18.72 -3.47 -0.82
CA ARG A 23 -18.01 -3.44 -2.12
C ARG A 23 -16.54 -3.89 -2.04
N SER A 24 -16.01 -4.21 -0.85
CA SER A 24 -14.72 -4.91 -0.75
C SER A 24 -14.90 -6.37 -1.16
N GLN A 25 -14.10 -6.87 -2.10
CA GLN A 25 -14.01 -8.32 -2.35
C GLN A 25 -13.12 -9.03 -1.31
N GLY A 26 -13.29 -8.68 -0.02
CA GLY A 26 -12.48 -9.04 1.15
C GLY A 26 -11.62 -7.85 1.58
N ILE A 27 -11.63 -7.25 2.77
CA ILE A 27 -12.06 -7.55 4.16
C ILE A 27 -12.28 -6.19 4.85
N HIS A 28 -12.65 -6.27 6.13
CA HIS A 28 -12.99 -5.30 7.16
C HIS A 28 -14.44 -4.84 7.14
N GLY A 29 -15.29 -5.29 6.20
CA GLY A 29 -16.72 -5.33 6.44
C GLY A 29 -17.00 -6.31 7.56
N ILE A 30 -17.45 -5.83 8.72
CA ILE A 30 -18.43 -6.58 9.51
C ILE A 30 -19.55 -6.86 8.51
N GLY A 31 -19.64 -8.09 8.01
CA GLY A 31 -20.83 -8.48 7.25
C GLY A 31 -22.08 -8.21 8.10
N PRO A 32 -23.29 -8.28 7.57
CA PRO A 32 -24.50 -8.19 8.40
C PRO A 32 -24.47 -9.13 9.63
N ASP A 33 -23.64 -10.18 9.56
CA ASP A 33 -23.36 -11.22 10.54
C ASP A 33 -22.16 -10.97 11.48
N ARG A 34 -21.47 -9.83 11.39
CA ARG A 34 -20.25 -9.50 12.14
C ARG A 34 -19.02 -10.39 11.88
N ARG A 35 -18.95 -11.10 10.75
CA ARG A 35 -17.77 -11.90 10.39
C ARG A 35 -16.73 -11.10 9.60
N ILE A 36 -15.46 -11.50 9.73
CA ILE A 36 -14.30 -10.91 9.04
C ILE A 36 -14.02 -11.76 7.79
N TYR A 37 -14.05 -11.15 6.59
CA TYR A 37 -13.92 -11.86 5.32
C TYR A 37 -12.56 -11.63 4.66
N THR A 38 -11.57 -12.54 4.79
CA THR A 38 -10.26 -12.44 4.12
C THR A 38 -10.29 -12.79 2.63
N PRO A 39 -9.45 -12.19 1.74
CA PRO A 39 -9.28 -12.75 0.41
C PRO A 39 -8.83 -14.20 0.54
N ARG A 40 -9.31 -15.04 -0.37
CA ARG A 40 -9.21 -16.50 -0.24
C ARG A 40 -7.76 -16.94 0.03
N GLY A 41 -7.57 -17.72 1.08
CA GLY A 41 -6.26 -18.26 1.47
C GLY A 41 -5.36 -17.32 2.27
N PHE A 42 -5.79 -16.09 2.55
CA PHE A 42 -5.10 -15.20 3.50
C PHE A 42 -5.69 -15.31 4.90
N ARG A 43 -4.82 -15.32 5.90
CA ARG A 43 -5.17 -15.16 7.31
C ARG A 43 -4.73 -13.78 7.77
N LEU A 44 -5.64 -13.01 8.36
CA LEU A 44 -5.28 -11.78 9.08
C LEU A 44 -4.53 -12.17 10.36
N ILE A 45 -3.32 -11.63 10.54
CA ILE A 45 -2.49 -11.80 11.73
C ILE A 45 -2.73 -10.66 12.70
N LYS A 46 -2.67 -9.42 12.20
CA LYS A 46 -2.78 -8.22 13.04
C LYS A 46 -3.40 -7.06 12.27
N TRP A 47 -4.24 -6.30 12.96
CA TRP A 47 -4.63 -4.95 12.59
C TRP A 47 -3.94 -3.97 13.53
N ILE A 48 -3.31 -2.93 12.98
CA ILE A 48 -2.68 -1.83 13.70
C ILE A 48 -3.42 -0.56 13.29
N ASP A 49 -3.87 0.18 14.29
CA ASP A 49 -4.57 1.44 14.12
C ASP A 49 -3.94 2.47 15.06
N THR A 50 -3.21 3.44 14.49
CA THR A 50 -2.57 4.48 15.29
C THR A 50 -3.42 5.73 15.30
N ALA A 51 -3.61 6.35 16.46
CA ALA A 51 -4.32 7.62 16.55
C ALA A 51 -3.59 8.77 15.81
N ALA A 52 -4.24 9.92 15.71
CA ALA A 52 -3.62 11.15 15.25
C ALA A 52 -2.34 11.47 16.09
N PRO A 53 -1.31 12.12 15.51
CA PRO A 53 -1.30 12.80 14.20
C PRO A 53 -0.92 11.92 13.00
N ASP A 54 -0.44 10.69 13.23
CA ASP A 54 0.06 9.83 12.15
C ASP A 54 -1.04 9.04 11.43
N ASP A 55 -2.16 8.72 12.10
CA ASP A 55 -3.38 8.08 11.51
C ASP A 55 -3.03 7.00 10.45
N THR A 56 -2.14 6.09 10.84
CA THR A 56 -1.62 5.04 9.99
C THR A 56 -2.28 3.73 10.38
N GLN A 57 -2.95 3.12 9.40
CA GLN A 57 -3.63 1.86 9.54
C GLN A 57 -2.90 0.80 8.71
N VAL A 58 -2.62 -0.34 9.33
CA VAL A 58 -1.88 -1.44 8.71
C VAL A 58 -2.55 -2.76 9.01
N ALA A 59 -2.68 -3.59 8.00
CA ALA A 59 -3.08 -4.99 8.16
C ALA A 59 -1.91 -5.91 7.79
N ILE A 60 -1.63 -6.89 8.64
CA ILE A 60 -0.65 -7.94 8.39
C ILE A 60 -1.40 -9.21 8.06
N PHE A 61 -1.16 -9.74 6.86
CA PHE A 61 -1.72 -11.00 6.40
C PHE A 61 -0.64 -12.05 6.27
N ARG A 62 -1.05 -13.31 6.37
CA ARG A 62 -0.21 -14.46 6.09
C ARG A 62 -0.88 -15.37 5.07
N ARG A 63 -0.07 -15.90 4.16
CA ARG A 63 -0.44 -17.04 3.31
C ARG A 63 0.77 -17.95 3.12
N HIS A 64 0.66 -19.19 3.58
CA HIS A 64 1.77 -20.15 3.61
C HIS A 64 3.03 -19.55 4.28
N HIS A 65 4.13 -19.47 3.52
CA HIS A 65 5.44 -18.95 3.92
C HIS A 65 5.65 -17.47 3.58
N ALA A 66 4.57 -16.74 3.28
CA ALA A 66 4.62 -15.32 2.94
C ALA A 66 3.77 -14.49 3.89
N ALA A 67 4.27 -13.31 4.24
CA ALA A 67 3.53 -12.27 4.92
C ALA A 67 3.27 -11.09 3.96
N VAL A 68 2.11 -10.44 4.10
CA VAL A 68 1.77 -9.22 3.38
C VAL A 68 1.46 -8.13 4.39
N ILE A 69 2.14 -7.00 4.27
CA ILE A 69 1.93 -5.80 5.07
C ILE A 69 1.20 -4.79 4.16
N ALA A 70 -0.10 -4.66 4.36
CA ALA A 70 -0.95 -3.74 3.61
C ALA A 70 -1.14 -2.45 4.40
N ILE A 71 -0.69 -1.33 3.85
CA ILE A 71 -0.73 -0.01 4.50
C ILE A 71 -1.84 0.81 3.85
N ARG A 72 -2.73 1.36 4.69
CA ARG A 72 -3.83 2.21 4.23
C ARG A 72 -3.32 3.59 3.80
N GLY A 73 -3.85 4.11 2.70
CA GLY A 73 -3.74 5.53 2.38
C GLY A 73 -4.76 6.41 3.12
N THR A 74 -4.86 7.67 2.72
CA THR A 74 -5.79 8.63 3.34
C THR A 74 -7.21 8.49 2.76
N THR A 75 -8.24 8.71 3.58
CA THR A 75 -9.65 8.69 3.15
C THR A 75 -10.12 10.01 2.52
N THR A 76 -9.43 11.13 2.75
CA THR A 76 -9.73 12.45 2.19
C THR A 76 -8.73 12.86 1.11
N LEU A 77 -8.87 12.23 -0.07
CA LEU A 77 -8.05 12.56 -1.25
C LEU A 77 -8.33 13.97 -1.81
N TRP A 78 -9.53 14.52 -1.56
CA TRP A 78 -9.90 15.88 -1.95
C TRP A 78 -9.13 16.96 -1.15
N ASP A 79 -8.75 16.65 0.09
CA ASP A 79 -7.92 17.50 0.92
C ASP A 79 -6.43 17.42 0.54
N TRP A 80 -6.03 16.40 -0.24
CA TRP A 80 -4.65 16.01 -0.42
C TRP A 80 -3.82 17.04 -1.21
N GLY A 81 -4.40 17.65 -2.26
CA GLY A 81 -3.72 18.66 -3.08
C GLY A 81 -3.39 19.96 -2.33
N ALA A 82 -4.26 20.38 -1.40
CA ALA A 82 -4.03 21.55 -0.56
C ALA A 82 -3.22 21.25 0.72
N ASN A 83 -3.35 20.03 1.26
CA ASN A 83 -2.82 19.68 2.59
C ASN A 83 -1.53 18.85 2.60
N LEU A 84 -1.04 18.28 1.49
CA LEU A 84 0.19 17.47 1.54
C LEU A 84 1.42 18.30 1.97
N GLY A 85 1.46 19.56 1.57
CA GLY A 85 2.48 20.52 2.02
C GLY A 85 2.28 20.93 3.47
N ALA A 86 1.06 21.29 3.86
CA ALA A 86 0.77 21.97 5.12
C ALA A 86 0.40 21.04 6.30
N ARG A 87 -0.39 19.98 6.07
CA ARG A 87 -0.99 19.13 7.11
C ARG A 87 -0.29 17.78 7.28
N PHE A 88 0.24 17.22 6.19
CA PHE A 88 0.94 15.93 6.22
C PHE A 88 2.45 16.04 6.18
N GLY A 89 3.01 17.22 5.86
CA GLY A 89 4.44 17.44 5.71
C GLY A 89 5.04 16.55 4.63
N LEU A 90 5.38 17.13 3.47
CA LEU A 90 6.15 16.43 2.43
C LEU A 90 7.36 15.72 3.06
N GLY A 91 7.35 14.39 3.08
CA GLY A 91 8.40 13.57 3.69
C GLY A 91 8.11 13.00 5.08
N SER A 92 6.90 13.13 5.64
CA SER A 92 6.53 12.46 6.90
C SER A 92 6.39 10.93 6.78
N TRP A 93 6.46 10.37 5.58
CA TRP A 93 6.27 8.94 5.31
C TRP A 93 7.24 8.07 6.13
N ARG A 94 8.49 8.51 6.27
CA ARG A 94 9.48 7.85 7.15
C ARG A 94 9.05 7.83 8.61
N ARG A 95 8.50 8.94 9.11
CA ARG A 95 8.02 9.07 10.49
C ARG A 95 6.84 8.14 10.74
N ARG A 96 5.88 8.12 9.81
CA ARG A 96 4.71 7.24 9.87
C ARG A 96 5.10 5.76 9.85
N TRP A 97 6.05 5.38 8.99
CA TRP A 97 6.61 4.04 9.01
C TRP A 97 7.25 3.73 10.37
N ALA A 98 8.12 4.60 10.86
CA ALA A 98 8.78 4.41 12.15
C ALA A 98 7.80 4.28 13.33
N HIS A 99 6.61 4.89 13.24
CA HIS A 99 5.58 4.79 14.28
C HIS A 99 4.94 3.40 14.37
N VAL A 100 4.87 2.67 13.25
CA VAL A 100 4.27 1.32 13.19
C VAL A 100 5.31 0.20 13.05
N SER A 101 6.55 0.51 12.66
CA SER A 101 7.56 -0.48 12.28
C SER A 101 7.84 -1.50 13.36
N ASP A 102 7.95 -1.08 14.62
CA ASP A 102 8.31 -1.98 15.71
C ASP A 102 7.19 -2.98 16.01
N GLN A 103 5.94 -2.53 15.96
CA GLN A 103 4.78 -3.41 16.09
C GLN A 103 4.73 -4.43 14.94
N ILE A 104 4.97 -3.98 13.70
CA ILE A 104 4.98 -4.87 12.53
C ILE A 104 6.13 -5.89 12.63
N LYS A 105 7.35 -5.44 12.93
CA LYS A 105 8.54 -6.30 13.09
C LYS A 105 8.31 -7.35 14.18
N ASN A 106 7.74 -6.96 15.31
CA ASN A 106 7.41 -7.87 16.41
C ASN A 106 6.36 -8.92 16.03
N GLU A 107 5.38 -8.58 15.20
CA GLU A 107 4.43 -9.58 14.72
C GLU A 107 5.05 -10.50 13.67
N ILE A 108 5.83 -9.97 12.73
CA ILE A 108 6.51 -10.79 11.71
C ILE A 108 7.52 -11.76 12.34
N SER A 109 8.29 -11.33 13.34
CA SER A 109 9.29 -12.19 14.00
C SER A 109 8.69 -13.36 14.80
N ARG A 110 7.40 -13.26 15.17
CA ARG A 110 6.65 -14.35 15.82
C ARG A 110 6.04 -15.35 14.83
N LEU A 111 6.09 -15.06 13.53
CA LEU A 111 5.55 -15.96 12.52
C LEU A 111 6.62 -16.97 12.09
N ASP A 112 6.42 -18.23 12.48
CA ASP A 112 7.31 -19.30 12.02
C ASP A 112 7.22 -19.50 10.51
N ASN A 113 8.37 -19.79 9.89
CA ASN A 113 8.51 -20.15 8.48
C ASN A 113 7.99 -19.08 7.49
N VAL A 114 8.23 -17.80 7.77
CA VAL A 114 8.02 -16.72 6.79
C VAL A 114 9.34 -16.47 6.05
N HIS A 115 9.35 -16.69 4.74
CA HIS A 115 10.53 -16.50 3.89
C HIS A 115 10.37 -15.30 2.95
N ALA A 116 9.12 -14.90 2.66
CA ALA A 116 8.81 -13.78 1.78
C ALA A 116 7.96 -12.74 2.51
N VAL A 117 8.27 -11.47 2.29
CA VAL A 117 7.54 -10.34 2.87
C VAL A 117 7.17 -9.37 1.75
N TYR A 118 5.87 -9.18 1.55
CA TYR A 118 5.31 -8.24 0.59
C TYR A 118 4.89 -6.98 1.31
N LEU A 119 5.39 -5.83 0.91
CA LEU A 119 4.86 -4.54 1.33
C LEU A 119 4.00 -3.97 0.22
N THR A 120 2.80 -3.56 0.58
CA THR A 120 1.87 -2.98 -0.36
C THR A 120 1.07 -1.84 0.24
N GLY A 121 0.60 -0.95 -0.63
CA GLY A 121 -0.22 0.18 -0.22
C GLY A 121 -0.72 0.99 -1.40
N HIS A 122 -1.89 1.58 -1.22
CA HIS A 122 -2.48 2.53 -2.15
C HIS A 122 -2.23 3.96 -1.68
N SER A 123 -2.02 4.90 -2.63
CA SER A 123 -1.89 6.32 -2.31
C SER A 123 -0.79 6.58 -1.25
N LEU A 124 -1.10 7.33 -0.19
CA LEU A 124 -0.21 7.54 0.95
C LEU A 124 0.31 6.23 1.58
N GLY A 125 -0.46 5.14 1.56
CA GLY A 125 0.00 3.85 2.08
C GLY A 125 1.18 3.30 1.28
N GLY A 126 1.15 3.45 -0.05
CA GLY A 126 2.27 3.09 -0.91
C GLY A 126 3.50 3.99 -0.70
N ALA A 127 3.28 5.27 -0.37
CA ALA A 127 4.36 6.18 0.00
C ALA A 127 5.12 5.72 1.25
N ILE A 128 4.39 5.25 2.26
CA ILE A 128 4.94 4.70 3.51
C ILE A 128 5.67 3.37 3.23
N ALA A 129 5.09 2.52 2.37
CA ALA A 129 5.63 1.20 2.04
C ALA A 129 7.06 1.25 1.45
N TYR A 130 7.43 2.30 0.70
CA TYR A 130 8.81 2.47 0.21
C TYR A 130 9.86 2.46 1.34
N TYR A 131 9.52 3.00 2.51
CA TYR A 131 10.43 3.04 3.65
C TYR A 131 10.48 1.70 4.38
N GLY A 132 9.33 1.03 4.47
CA GLY A 132 9.25 -0.20 5.23
C GLY A 132 9.88 -1.40 4.58
N VAL A 133 10.00 -1.42 3.25
CA VAL A 133 10.47 -2.64 2.57
C VAL A 133 11.93 -2.94 2.90
N LEU A 134 12.72 -1.89 3.14
CA LEU A 134 14.13 -1.99 3.51
C LEU A 134 14.35 -2.73 4.84
N ASP A 135 13.37 -2.72 5.74
CA ASP A 135 13.47 -3.43 7.02
C ASP A 135 13.50 -4.96 6.87
N TYR A 136 13.15 -5.48 5.68
CA TYR A 136 13.01 -6.91 5.43
C TYR A 136 14.00 -7.45 4.39
N CYS A 137 14.70 -6.60 3.65
CA CYS A 137 15.59 -7.04 2.56
C CYS A 137 16.76 -7.94 3.02
N ASP A 138 17.25 -7.74 4.25
CA ASP A 138 18.39 -8.53 4.77
C ASP A 138 17.96 -9.90 5.33
N THR A 139 16.68 -10.07 5.64
CA THR A 139 16.17 -11.25 6.39
C THR A 139 15.13 -12.06 5.62
N HIS A 140 14.52 -11.47 4.59
CA HIS A 140 13.44 -12.06 3.82
C HIS A 140 13.60 -11.75 2.33
N SER A 141 12.99 -12.56 1.48
CA SER A 141 12.70 -12.16 0.11
C SER A 141 11.64 -11.06 0.14
N ALA A 142 12.09 -9.80 0.03
CA ALA A 142 11.25 -8.63 0.15
C ALA A 142 10.77 -8.12 -1.22
N GLU A 143 9.46 -7.92 -1.35
CA GLU A 143 8.84 -7.33 -2.54
C GLU A 143 8.02 -6.10 -2.17
N LEU A 144 8.08 -5.07 -3.02
CA LEU A 144 7.29 -3.85 -2.90
C LEU A 144 6.33 -3.72 -4.07
N VAL A 145 5.02 -3.64 -3.78
CA VAL A 145 4.00 -3.42 -4.82
C VAL A 145 3.09 -2.28 -4.41
N THR A 146 3.09 -1.19 -5.17
CA THR A 146 2.32 0.01 -4.82
C THR A 146 1.28 0.37 -5.88
N PHE A 147 0.17 0.97 -5.46
CA PHE A 147 -0.95 1.35 -6.31
C PHE A 147 -1.23 2.85 -6.18
N GLY A 148 -1.00 3.61 -7.25
CA GLY A 148 -1.23 5.06 -7.25
C GLY A 148 -0.39 5.82 -6.21
N ALA A 149 0.74 5.26 -5.77
CA ALA A 149 1.55 5.91 -4.75
C ALA A 149 2.09 7.25 -5.27
N PRO A 150 2.08 8.32 -4.46
CA PRO A 150 2.71 9.57 -4.82
C PRO A 150 4.23 9.40 -4.90
N ARG A 151 4.90 10.42 -5.43
CA ARG A 151 6.36 10.49 -5.47
C ARG A 151 6.89 10.57 -4.04
N ALA A 152 7.35 9.44 -3.53
CA ALA A 152 7.69 9.28 -2.13
C ALA A 152 9.16 8.97 -1.82
N VAL A 153 10.00 8.97 -2.85
CA VAL A 153 11.37 8.48 -2.75
C VAL A 153 12.33 9.67 -2.79
N SER A 154 13.06 9.88 -1.70
CA SER A 154 14.18 10.83 -1.68
C SER A 154 15.41 10.23 -2.35
N PRO A 155 16.39 11.03 -2.81
CA PRO A 155 17.61 10.49 -3.42
C PRO A 155 18.35 9.47 -2.53
N ARG A 156 18.35 9.69 -1.21
CA ARG A 156 18.93 8.75 -0.24
C ARG A 156 18.15 7.43 -0.17
N LEU A 157 16.82 7.49 -0.21
CA LEU A 157 15.99 6.29 -0.21
C LEU A 157 16.12 5.53 -1.54
N GLU A 158 16.17 6.25 -2.66
CA GLU A 158 16.39 5.67 -3.99
C GLU A 158 17.69 4.86 -4.01
N GLN A 159 18.79 5.44 -3.50
CA GLN A 159 20.06 4.73 -3.39
C GLN A 159 19.96 3.49 -2.51
N ALA A 160 19.29 3.58 -1.35
CA ALA A 160 19.10 2.42 -0.47
C ALA A 160 18.27 1.31 -1.15
N LEU A 161 17.20 1.66 -1.86
CA LEU A 161 16.37 0.71 -2.59
C LEU A 161 17.16 0.02 -3.71
N LEU A 162 17.94 0.79 -4.50
CA LEU A 162 18.81 0.24 -5.55
C LEU A 162 19.84 -0.76 -4.99
N LEU A 163 20.46 -0.45 -3.85
CA LEU A 163 21.46 -1.33 -3.23
C LEU A 163 20.85 -2.56 -2.56
N SER A 164 19.60 -2.46 -2.09
CA SER A 164 18.93 -3.55 -1.38
C SER A 164 18.52 -4.73 -2.27
N GLY A 165 18.52 -4.57 -3.60
CA GLY A 165 18.05 -5.59 -4.54
C GLY A 165 16.54 -5.89 -4.45
N VAL A 166 15.76 -5.03 -3.76
CA VAL A 166 14.31 -5.21 -3.62
C VAL A 166 13.61 -5.23 -4.98
N THR A 167 12.73 -6.20 -5.18
CA THR A 167 11.86 -6.19 -6.36
C THR A 167 10.71 -5.22 -6.11
N ALA A 168 10.66 -4.13 -6.87
CA ALA A 168 9.64 -3.09 -6.74
C ALA A 168 8.81 -2.93 -8.01
N ARG A 169 7.48 -3.02 -7.86
CA ARG A 169 6.48 -2.74 -8.90
C ARG A 169 5.58 -1.60 -8.45
N ARG A 170 5.25 -0.70 -9.38
CA ARG A 170 4.31 0.38 -9.13
C ARG A 170 3.27 0.45 -10.25
N TYR A 171 2.02 0.49 -9.83
CA TYR A 171 0.87 0.59 -10.72
C TYR A 171 0.36 2.02 -10.71
N GLU A 172 0.11 2.56 -11.90
CA GLU A 172 -0.46 3.89 -12.12
C GLU A 172 -1.69 3.75 -13.01
N VAL A 173 -2.79 4.44 -12.71
CA VAL A 173 -3.93 4.54 -13.61
C VAL A 173 -3.79 5.77 -14.50
N ALA A 174 -4.02 5.63 -15.80
CA ALA A 174 -4.01 6.75 -16.73
C ALA A 174 -4.99 7.85 -16.26
N GLY A 175 -4.52 9.10 -16.24
CA GLY A 175 -5.30 10.22 -15.73
C GLY A 175 -5.39 10.29 -14.20
N ASP A 176 -4.70 9.46 -13.43
CA ASP A 176 -4.50 9.67 -12.00
C ASP A 176 -3.37 10.69 -11.77
N PRO A 177 -3.63 11.86 -11.12
CA PRO A 177 -2.60 12.87 -10.88
C PRO A 177 -1.64 12.54 -9.73
N ILE A 178 -1.99 11.61 -8.83
CA ILE A 178 -1.27 11.39 -7.57
C ILE A 178 0.16 10.86 -7.78
N PRO A 179 0.42 9.88 -8.67
CA PRO A 179 1.78 9.39 -8.94
C PRO A 179 2.75 10.45 -9.49
N TRP A 180 2.23 11.59 -9.92
CA TRP A 180 3.01 12.66 -10.56
C TRP A 180 3.44 13.74 -9.57
N ILE A 181 3.00 13.66 -8.32
CA ILE A 181 3.30 14.66 -7.28
C ILE A 181 3.75 14.03 -5.96
N PRO A 182 4.47 14.76 -5.10
CA PRO A 182 5.06 16.09 -5.32
C PRO A 182 6.11 16.13 -6.44
N ARG A 183 6.21 17.27 -7.13
CA ARG A 183 7.28 17.51 -8.12
C ARG A 183 8.61 17.87 -7.43
N GLY A 184 9.69 17.97 -8.20
CA GLY A 184 11.01 18.34 -7.71
C GLY A 184 11.85 17.11 -7.31
N ARG A 185 12.47 17.16 -6.12
CA ARG A 185 13.46 16.16 -5.66
C ARG A 185 12.88 14.79 -5.28
N TRP A 186 11.56 14.66 -5.23
CA TRP A 186 10.89 13.42 -4.89
C TRP A 186 10.63 12.59 -6.14
N ARG A 187 10.92 11.30 -6.05
CA ARG A 187 10.80 10.35 -7.15
C ARG A 187 9.82 9.24 -6.80
N SER A 188 9.47 8.47 -7.82
CA SER A 188 8.88 7.15 -7.63
C SER A 188 9.95 6.09 -7.87
N TYR A 189 9.75 4.88 -7.38
CA TYR A 189 10.70 3.78 -7.55
C TYR A 189 10.00 2.50 -7.98
N GLY A 190 10.69 1.65 -8.74
CA GLY A 190 10.17 0.39 -9.25
C GLY A 190 9.65 0.44 -10.68
N VAL A 191 9.44 -0.75 -11.25
CA VAL A 191 8.93 -0.96 -12.60
C VAL A 191 7.52 -0.39 -12.69
N ARG A 192 7.30 0.50 -13.67
CA ARG A 192 6.01 1.18 -13.86
C ARG A 192 5.09 0.35 -14.73
N HIS A 193 3.91 0.04 -14.21
CA HIS A 193 2.79 -0.55 -14.92
C HIS A 193 1.69 0.49 -15.09
N MET A 194 1.39 0.86 -16.33
CA MET A 194 0.33 1.82 -16.66
C MET A 194 -0.97 1.08 -16.95
N LEU A 195 -1.99 1.36 -16.14
CA LEU A 195 -3.32 0.79 -16.22
C LEU A 195 -4.28 1.76 -16.93
N ARG A 196 -5.30 1.21 -17.58
CA ARG A 196 -6.32 2.03 -18.25
C ARG A 196 -7.20 2.75 -17.21
N GLY A 197 -7.36 4.06 -17.37
CA GLY A 197 -8.23 4.88 -16.53
C GLY A 197 -9.68 4.95 -17.01
N VAL A 198 -10.55 5.45 -16.14
CA VAL A 198 -11.95 5.75 -16.47
C VAL A 198 -12.03 7.00 -17.35
N THR A 199 -11.12 7.95 -17.13
CA THR A 199 -10.99 9.16 -17.95
C THR A 199 -9.55 9.34 -18.43
N TRP A 200 -9.40 9.81 -19.67
CA TRP A 200 -8.10 10.19 -20.23
C TRP A 200 -7.54 11.48 -19.61
N LEU A 201 -8.42 12.34 -19.08
CA LEU A 201 -8.03 13.59 -18.41
C LEU A 201 -7.65 13.36 -16.94
N PRO A 202 -6.73 14.18 -16.39
CA PRO A 202 -6.39 14.15 -14.97
C PRO A 202 -7.63 14.26 -14.06
N SER A 203 -7.83 13.29 -13.20
CA SER A 203 -8.99 13.21 -12.32
C SER A 203 -8.68 12.40 -11.07
N LEU A 204 -9.03 12.95 -9.89
CA LEU A 204 -8.98 12.21 -8.63
C LEU A 204 -9.96 11.02 -8.60
N ARG A 205 -10.92 10.97 -9.53
CA ARG A 205 -11.78 9.79 -9.71
C ARG A 205 -11.00 8.58 -10.22
N ASN A 206 -9.88 8.78 -10.92
CA ASN A 206 -9.00 7.69 -11.34
C ASN A 206 -8.15 7.15 -10.16
N HIS A 207 -8.05 7.91 -9.07
CA HIS A 207 -7.27 7.56 -7.89
C HIS A 207 -8.09 6.78 -6.84
N THR A 208 -8.67 5.65 -7.25
CA THR A 208 -9.38 4.76 -6.32
C THR A 208 -8.80 3.36 -6.37
N ILE A 209 -8.63 2.73 -5.21
CA ILE A 209 -8.09 1.37 -5.13
C ILE A 209 -8.93 0.35 -5.89
N SER A 210 -10.23 0.58 -6.03
CA SER A 210 -11.12 -0.27 -6.84
C SER A 210 -10.75 -0.28 -8.33
N HIS A 211 -10.32 0.86 -8.89
CA HIS A 211 -9.85 0.91 -10.28
C HIS A 211 -8.53 0.17 -10.46
N TYR A 212 -7.59 0.36 -9.51
CA TYR A 212 -6.33 -0.38 -9.50
C TYR A 212 -6.55 -1.89 -9.43
N MET A 213 -7.44 -2.35 -8.54
CA MET A 213 -7.78 -3.78 -8.40
C MET A 213 -8.37 -4.36 -9.69
N SER A 214 -9.36 -3.68 -10.28
CA SER A 214 -10.03 -4.16 -11.50
C SER A 214 -9.06 -4.23 -12.69
N ALA A 215 -8.17 -3.25 -12.81
CA ALA A 215 -7.21 -3.20 -13.90
C ALA A 215 -6.01 -4.14 -13.71
N SER A 216 -5.60 -4.43 -12.47
CA SER A 216 -4.61 -5.48 -12.19
C SER A 216 -5.16 -6.88 -12.48
N GLN A 217 -6.42 -7.15 -12.14
CA GLN A 217 -7.07 -8.42 -12.51
C GLN A 217 -7.09 -8.65 -14.03
N ALA A 218 -7.31 -7.59 -14.82
CA ALA A 218 -7.33 -7.67 -16.28
C ALA A 218 -5.95 -7.90 -16.92
N LEU A 219 -4.84 -7.69 -16.20
CA LEU A 219 -3.49 -8.02 -16.68
C LEU A 219 -3.13 -9.49 -16.44
N GLU A 220 -3.84 -10.17 -15.54
CA GLU A 220 -3.58 -11.54 -15.12
C GLU A 220 -4.54 -12.56 -15.75
N SER A 221 -5.54 -12.08 -16.51
CA SER A 221 -6.52 -12.88 -17.29
C SER A 221 -6.08 -13.06 -18.73
#